data_AF-A0A7X9CFN5-F1
#
_entry.id   AF-A0A7X9CFN5-F1
#
_cell.length_a   1.000
_cell.length_b   1.000
_cell.length_c   1.000
_cell.angle_alpha   90.00
_cell.angle_beta   90.00
_cell.angle_gamma   90.00
#
_symmetry.space_group_name_H-M   'P 1'
#
loop_
_entity.id
_entity.type
_entity.pdbx_description
1 polymer ?
#
loop_
_entity_poly.entity_id
_entity_poly.type
_entity_poly.pdbx_seq_one_letter_code
_entity_poly.pdbx_strand_id
1 'polypeptide(L)'
;LKEFKTPYLAGYIAEKYNYDEKELLPRAKSKIVKYIHSYIDSTITGYSTVRYNSKNIDTRRVNTYYTLLPVWMVYYDYDKQEHTFAMNGQTGKVVGTPPISFRRIFTWFGGIAGGTFIFLKILAYAIGGVLW
;
A
#
# COMPACT_ATOMS: atom_id res chain seq x y z
N LEU A 1 -17.22 -10.10 13.45
CA LEU A 1 -16.36 -9.59 14.54
C LEU A 1 -16.82 -10.26 15.84
N LYS A 2 -15.89 -10.67 16.71
CA LYS A 2 -16.23 -11.25 18.01
C LYS A 2 -16.29 -10.16 19.06
N GLU A 3 -17.11 -10.34 20.07
CA GLU A 3 -17.14 -9.46 21.24
C GLU A 3 -15.75 -9.46 21.92
N PHE A 4 -15.34 -8.28 22.38
CA PHE A 4 -14.07 -8.12 23.07
C PHE A 4 -14.08 -8.90 24.38
N LYS A 5 -12.99 -9.62 24.66
CA LYS A 5 -12.76 -10.28 25.95
C LYS A 5 -11.41 -9.82 26.50
N THR A 6 -11.38 -9.40 27.76
CA THR A 6 -10.17 -8.95 28.47
C THR A 6 -8.96 -9.88 28.31
N PRO A 7 -9.11 -11.23 28.31
CA PRO A 7 -7.99 -12.14 28.09
C PRO A 7 -7.24 -11.94 26.77
N TYR A 8 -7.82 -11.30 25.75
CA TYR A 8 -7.12 -11.01 24.49
C TYR A 8 -5.97 -10.00 24.65
N LEU A 9 -5.92 -9.25 25.76
CA LEU A 9 -4.82 -8.33 26.07
C LEU A 9 -3.74 -8.98 26.96
N ALA A 10 -3.99 -10.15 27.53
CA ALA A 10 -3.03 -10.81 28.41
C ALA A 10 -1.78 -11.20 27.60
N GLY A 11 -0.64 -10.59 27.93
CA GLY A 11 0.63 -10.85 27.25
C GLY A 11 0.84 -10.08 25.94
N TYR A 12 -0.07 -9.18 25.54
CA TYR A 12 0.06 -8.36 24.35
C TYR A 12 0.11 -6.86 24.70
N ILE A 13 0.98 -6.13 24.01
CA ILE A 13 0.99 -4.66 24.06
C ILE A 13 -0.08 -4.16 23.10
N ALA A 14 -0.96 -3.28 23.59
CA ALA A 14 -1.93 -2.58 22.76
C ALA A 14 -1.56 -1.09 22.70
N GLU A 15 -1.34 -0.59 21.49
CA GLU A 15 -1.10 0.84 21.27
C GLU A 15 -2.43 1.61 21.29
N LYS A 16 -2.40 2.80 21.90
CA LYS A 16 -3.56 3.71 21.93
C LYS A 16 -3.67 4.45 20.59
N TYR A 17 -4.90 4.70 20.17
CA TYR A 17 -5.24 5.35 18.91
C TYR A 17 -4.42 6.61 18.62
N ASN A 18 -3.84 6.68 17.42
CA ASN A 18 -3.18 7.87 16.91
C ASN A 18 -4.17 8.88 16.30
N TYR A 19 -5.40 8.45 15.97
CA TYR A 19 -6.41 9.27 15.29
C TYR A 19 -7.80 9.12 15.88
N ASP A 20 -8.54 10.24 15.95
CA ASP A 20 -9.92 10.27 16.43
C ASP A 20 -10.92 9.92 15.31
N GLU A 21 -12.16 9.58 15.69
CA GLU A 21 -13.23 9.26 14.76
C GLU A 21 -13.50 10.38 13.74
N LYS A 22 -13.37 11.64 14.15
CA LYS A 22 -13.56 12.80 13.27
C LYS A 22 -12.50 12.88 12.17
N GLU A 23 -11.27 12.45 12.48
CA GLU A 23 -10.14 12.43 11.54
C GLU A 23 -10.23 11.22 10.60
N LEU A 24 -10.80 10.10 11.06
CA LEU A 24 -10.97 8.89 10.27
C LEU A 24 -12.19 8.93 9.34
N LEU A 25 -13.24 9.68 9.69
CA LEU A 25 -14.49 9.74 8.91
C LEU A 25 -14.25 10.14 7.43
N PRO A 26 -13.48 11.19 7.09
CA PRO A 26 -13.21 11.53 5.69
C PRO A 26 -12.50 10.40 4.93
N ARG A 27 -11.53 9.73 5.56
CA ARG A 27 -10.82 8.60 4.97
C ARG A 27 -11.75 7.42 4.72
N ALA A 28 -12.66 7.12 5.65
CA ALA A 28 -13.67 6.10 5.49
C ALA A 28 -14.64 6.43 4.34
N LYS A 29 -15.14 7.68 4.26
CA LYS A 29 -16.01 8.15 3.17
C LYS A 29 -15.34 7.96 1.81
N SER A 30 -14.10 8.42 1.66
CA SER A 30 -13.33 8.25 0.41
C SER A 30 -13.24 6.78 -0.02
N LYS A 31 -12.98 5.88 0.93
CA LYS A 31 -12.87 4.44 0.66
C LYS A 31 -14.23 3.83 0.25
N ILE A 32 -15.31 4.22 0.92
CA ILE A 32 -16.68 3.73 0.67
C ILE A 32 -17.18 4.16 -0.72
N VAL A 33 -16.89 5.38 -1.17
CA VAL A 33 -17.34 5.89 -2.47
C VAL A 33 -16.95 4.94 -3.61
N LYS A 34 -15.72 4.39 -3.59
CA LYS A 34 -15.28 3.41 -4.60
C LYS A 34 -16.14 2.14 -4.58
N TYR A 35 -16.51 1.65 -3.41
CA TYR A 35 -17.38 0.48 -3.29
C TYR A 35 -18.81 0.78 -3.74
N ILE A 36 -19.34 1.95 -3.42
CA ILE A 36 -20.66 2.39 -3.92
C ILE A 36 -20.67 2.40 -5.45
N HIS A 37 -19.61 2.94 -6.07
CA HIS A 37 -19.49 2.96 -7.53
C HIS A 37 -19.47 1.54 -8.10
N SER A 38 -18.57 0.69 -7.59
CA SER A 38 -18.48 -0.70 -8.04
C SER A 38 -19.78 -1.46 -7.87
N TYR A 39 -20.54 -1.19 -6.80
CA TYR A 39 -21.84 -1.80 -6.57
C TYR A 39 -22.89 -1.33 -7.58
N ILE A 40 -23.03 -0.01 -7.79
CA ILE A 40 -23.95 0.54 -8.80
C ILE A 40 -23.61 0.00 -10.18
N ASP A 41 -22.34 0.01 -10.57
CA ASP A 41 -21.89 -0.49 -11.87
C ASP A 41 -22.23 -1.98 -12.03
N SER A 42 -22.12 -2.78 -10.95
CA SER A 42 -22.49 -4.20 -10.98
C SER A 42 -24.00 -4.46 -11.15
N THR A 43 -24.86 -3.51 -10.81
CA THR A 43 -26.32 -3.65 -10.97
C THR A 43 -26.80 -3.35 -12.38
N ILE A 44 -25.98 -2.67 -13.19
CA ILE A 44 -26.35 -2.24 -14.54
C ILE A 44 -25.75 -3.23 -15.55
N THR A 45 -26.56 -4.19 -15.99
CA THR A 45 -26.16 -5.23 -16.95
C THR A 45 -26.83 -5.04 -18.30
N GLY A 46 -26.15 -5.38 -19.41
CA GLY A 46 -26.75 -5.40 -20.76
C GLY A 46 -26.60 -4.11 -21.58
N TYR A 47 -25.86 -3.12 -21.08
CA TYR A 47 -25.57 -1.87 -21.79
C TYR A 47 -24.09 -1.78 -22.14
N SER A 48 -23.77 -1.22 -23.32
CA SER A 48 -22.38 -1.00 -23.76
C SER A 48 -21.72 0.18 -23.06
N THR A 49 -22.49 1.20 -22.68
CA THR A 49 -22.02 2.40 -21.98
C THR A 49 -23.07 2.91 -21.01
N VAL A 50 -22.64 3.31 -19.82
CA VAL A 50 -23.49 3.93 -18.79
C VAL A 50 -22.99 5.35 -18.54
N ARG A 51 -23.90 6.33 -18.56
CA ARG A 51 -23.59 7.73 -18.25
C ARG A 51 -24.47 8.22 -17.10
N TYR A 52 -23.84 8.71 -16.06
CA TYR A 52 -24.53 9.34 -14.94
C TYR A 52 -25.00 10.75 -15.33
N ASN A 53 -26.29 11.05 -15.13
CA ASN A 53 -26.84 12.40 -15.34
C ASN A 53 -26.70 13.26 -14.06
N SER A 54 -27.06 12.69 -12.91
CA SER A 54 -26.80 13.29 -11.60
C SER A 54 -26.41 12.20 -10.60
N LYS A 55 -25.59 12.56 -9.62
CA LYS A 55 -25.12 11.65 -8.57
C LYS A 55 -24.96 12.42 -7.27
N ASN A 56 -25.67 11.99 -6.24
CA ASN A 56 -25.55 12.54 -4.91
C ASN A 56 -25.29 11.39 -3.92
N ILE A 57 -24.13 11.40 -3.27
CA ILE A 57 -23.77 10.42 -2.25
C ILE A 57 -23.64 11.18 -0.92
N ASP A 58 -24.67 11.10 -0.09
CA ASP A 58 -24.63 11.55 1.29
C ASP A 58 -24.33 10.35 2.21
N THR A 59 -23.07 10.24 2.64
CA THR A 59 -22.67 9.24 3.64
C THR A 59 -22.63 9.90 5.02
N ARG A 60 -23.56 9.50 5.89
CA ARG A 60 -23.62 9.93 7.29
C ARG A 60 -23.05 8.87 8.23
N ARG A 61 -22.49 9.32 9.36
CA ARG A 61 -22.01 8.44 10.42
C ARG A 61 -23.21 7.90 11.20
N VAL A 62 -23.30 6.58 11.33
CA VAL A 62 -24.32 5.91 12.16
C VAL A 62 -23.69 5.48 13.47
N ASN A 63 -22.81 4.48 13.44
CA ASN A 63 -22.11 3.96 14.63
C ASN A 63 -20.60 3.88 14.38
N THR A 64 -19.82 4.07 15.44
CA THR A 64 -18.36 3.87 15.46
C THR A 64 -18.05 2.75 16.44
N TYR A 65 -17.39 1.69 15.99
CA TYR A 65 -16.95 0.59 16.85
C TYR A 65 -15.44 0.51 16.87
N TYR A 66 -14.88 0.45 18.07
CA TYR A 66 -13.47 0.22 18.28
C TYR A 66 -13.15 -1.27 18.15
N THR A 67 -12.16 -1.59 17.33
CA THR A 67 -11.78 -2.97 17.04
C THR A 67 -10.29 -3.14 17.24
N LEU A 68 -9.91 -4.17 17.98
CA LEU A 68 -8.53 -4.62 18.09
C LEU A 68 -8.23 -5.61 16.97
N LEU A 69 -7.10 -5.40 16.29
CA LEU A 69 -6.61 -6.28 15.24
C LEU A 69 -5.26 -6.86 15.66
N PRO A 70 -5.04 -8.17 15.50
CA PRO A 70 -3.76 -8.77 15.84
C PRO A 70 -2.71 -8.34 14.80
N VAL A 71 -1.59 -7.79 15.28
CA VAL A 71 -0.43 -7.42 14.47
C VAL A 71 0.82 -7.95 15.16
N TRP A 72 1.67 -8.61 14.40
CA TRP A 72 3.00 -9.01 14.86
C TRP A 72 4.00 -7.93 14.44
N MET A 73 4.72 -7.39 15.42
CA MET A 73 5.72 -6.35 15.20
C MET A 73 7.11 -6.95 15.46
N VAL A 74 8.02 -6.78 14.51
CA VAL A 74 9.43 -7.14 14.66
C VAL A 74 10.25 -5.88 14.49
N TYR A 75 11.02 -5.55 15.51
CA TYR A 75 11.99 -4.47 15.52
C TYR A 75 13.37 -5.08 15.36
N TYR A 76 14.13 -4.63 14.35
CA TYR A 76 15.50 -5.04 14.15
C TYR A 76 16.39 -3.83 13.90
N ASP A 77 17.43 -3.70 14.70
CA ASP A 77 18.44 -2.66 14.56
C ASP A 77 19.53 -3.15 13.62
N TYR A 78 19.68 -2.48 12.49
CA TYR A 78 20.73 -2.74 11.51
C TYR A 78 21.40 -1.45 11.10
N ASP A 79 22.73 -1.38 11.20
CA ASP A 79 23.51 -0.23 10.73
C ASP A 79 23.02 1.13 11.26
N LYS A 80 22.64 1.18 12.54
CA LYS A 80 22.06 2.37 13.23
C LYS A 80 20.73 2.87 12.64
N GLN A 81 20.04 2.05 11.85
CA GLN A 81 18.68 2.32 11.37
C GLN A 81 17.72 1.32 12.01
N GLU A 82 16.64 1.84 12.58
CA GLU A 82 15.55 1.05 13.13
C GLU A 82 14.67 0.55 11.98
N HIS A 83 14.64 -0.78 11.78
CA HIS A 83 13.74 -1.40 10.81
C HIS A 83 12.54 -2.01 11.53
N THR A 84 11.36 -1.45 11.26
CA THR A 84 10.09 -1.97 11.79
C THR A 84 9.37 -2.77 10.72
N PHE A 85 9.08 -4.03 11.03
CA PHE A 85 8.23 -4.90 10.22
C PHE A 85 6.94 -5.19 10.97
N ALA A 86 5.81 -4.91 10.32
CA ALA A 86 4.49 -5.19 10.82
C ALA A 86 3.84 -6.29 9.96
N MET A 87 3.35 -7.35 10.59
CA MET A 87 2.62 -8.42 9.92
C MET A 87 1.19 -8.50 10.46
N ASN A 88 0.22 -8.49 9.55
CA ASN A 88 -1.18 -8.72 9.92
C ASN A 88 -1.36 -10.16 10.41
N GLY A 89 -1.81 -10.35 11.65
CA GLY A 89 -1.93 -11.67 12.28
C GLY A 89 -3.06 -12.56 11.72
N GLN A 90 -3.95 -12.03 10.88
CA GLN A 90 -5.03 -12.82 10.25
C GLN A 90 -4.68 -13.26 8.82
N THR A 91 -4.09 -12.36 8.04
CA THR A 91 -3.82 -12.58 6.61
C THR A 91 -2.36 -12.93 6.32
N GLY A 92 -1.45 -12.72 7.28
CA GLY A 92 -0.01 -12.93 7.10
C GLY A 92 0.67 -11.88 6.20
N LYS A 93 -0.04 -10.84 5.74
CA LYS A 93 0.56 -9.76 4.94
C LYS A 93 1.56 -8.97 5.78
N VAL A 94 2.77 -8.84 5.26
CA VAL A 94 3.88 -8.11 5.90
C VAL A 94 4.08 -6.76 5.22
N VAL A 95 4.30 -5.72 6.03
CA VAL A 95 4.67 -4.38 5.59
C VAL A 95 5.88 -3.95 6.41
N GLY A 96 6.91 -3.48 5.73
CA GLY A 96 8.13 -2.96 6.35
C GLY A 96 9.10 -2.51 5.26
N THR A 97 10.05 -1.66 5.62
CA THR A 97 11.09 -1.18 4.72
C THR A 97 12.35 -2.02 4.93
N PRO A 98 12.67 -2.97 4.02
CA PRO A 98 13.89 -3.73 4.14
C PRO A 98 15.12 -2.83 3.99
N PRO A 99 16.25 -3.17 4.63
CA PRO A 99 17.49 -2.42 4.46
C PRO A 99 17.95 -2.49 3.01
N ILE A 100 18.14 -1.33 2.41
CA ILE A 100 18.56 -1.21 1.01
C ILE A 100 20.07 -0.98 0.97
N SER A 101 20.80 -1.85 0.28
CA SER A 101 22.24 -1.67 0.07
C SER A 101 22.50 -0.76 -1.14
N PHE A 102 22.91 0.49 -0.89
CA PHE A 102 23.28 1.44 -1.95
C PHE A 102 24.34 0.87 -2.89
N ARG A 103 25.33 0.15 -2.37
CA ARG A 103 26.37 -0.48 -3.20
C ARG A 103 25.78 -1.44 -4.23
N ARG A 104 24.85 -2.31 -3.82
CA ARG A 104 24.16 -3.23 -4.74
C ARG A 104 23.36 -2.48 -5.79
N ILE A 105 22.70 -1.39 -5.43
CA ILE A 105 21.98 -0.53 -6.39
C ILE A 105 22.95 0.03 -7.43
N PHE A 106 24.05 0.66 -7.00
CA PHE A 106 25.00 1.26 -7.93
C PHE A 106 25.64 0.24 -8.87
N THR A 107 25.95 -0.96 -8.38
CA THR A 107 26.49 -2.03 -9.22
C THR A 107 25.49 -2.47 -10.29
N TRP A 108 24.24 -2.75 -9.91
CA TRP A 108 23.20 -3.14 -10.87
C TRP A 108 22.88 -2.02 -11.86
N PHE A 109 22.71 -0.80 -11.37
CA PHE A 109 22.45 0.38 -12.19
C PHE A 109 23.60 0.63 -13.18
N GLY A 110 24.84 0.61 -12.71
CA GLY A 110 26.03 0.80 -13.55
C GLY A 110 26.16 -0.30 -14.61
N GLY A 111 25.87 -1.55 -14.26
CA GLY A 111 25.86 -2.65 -15.22
C GLY A 111 24.81 -2.48 -16.33
N ILE A 112 23.56 -2.17 -15.95
CA ILE A 112 22.48 -1.95 -16.92
C ILE A 112 22.74 -0.72 -17.78
N ALA A 113 23.15 0.40 -17.17
CA ALA A 113 23.43 1.65 -17.88
C ALA A 113 24.62 1.48 -18.83
N GLY A 114 25.72 0.88 -18.36
CA GLY A 114 26.90 0.60 -19.17
C GLY A 114 26.61 -0.36 -20.32
N GLY A 115 25.89 -1.46 -20.06
CA GLY A 115 25.50 -2.42 -21.09
C GLY A 115 24.58 -1.79 -22.15
N THR A 116 23.60 -0.99 -21.72
CA THR A 116 22.71 -0.26 -22.65
C THR A 116 23.49 0.76 -23.47
N PHE A 117 24.43 1.48 -22.85
CA PHE A 117 25.25 2.46 -23.54
C PHE A 117 26.14 1.82 -24.61
N ILE A 118 26.81 0.70 -24.29
CA ILE A 118 27.62 -0.05 -25.24
C ILE A 118 26.75 -0.58 -26.38
N PHE A 119 25.59 -1.17 -26.06
CA PHE A 119 24.66 -1.67 -27.06
C PHE A 119 24.20 -0.58 -28.03
N LEU A 120 23.79 0.59 -27.51
CA LEU A 120 23.39 1.73 -28.32
C LEU A 120 24.54 2.26 -29.19
N LYS A 121 25.78 2.27 -28.67
CA LYS A 121 26.97 2.69 -29.46
C LYS A 121 27.31 1.70 -30.57
N ILE A 122 27.19 0.39 -30.34
CA ILE A 122 27.37 -0.63 -31.38
C ILE A 122 26.30 -0.49 -32.47
N LEU A 123 25.04 -0.26 -32.07
CA LEU A 123 23.94 -0.06 -33.01
C LEU A 123 24.12 1.23 -33.82
N ALA A 124 24.53 2.33 -33.17
CA ALA A 124 24.86 3.58 -33.85
C ALA A 124 26.00 3.38 -34.86
N TYR A 125 27.06 2.65 -34.49
CA TYR A 125 28.16 2.32 -35.40
C TYR A 125 27.69 1.50 -36.61
N ALA A 126 26.85 0.49 -36.41
CA ALA A 126 26.31 -0.34 -37.50
C ALA A 126 25.43 0.46 -38.49
N ILE A 127 24.81 1.55 -38.04
CA ILE A 127 23.99 2.46 -38.87
C ILE A 127 24.84 3.60 -39.49
N GLY A 128 26.17 3.63 -39.25
CA GLY A 128 27.10 4.60 -39.82
C GLY A 128 27.40 5.82 -38.92
N GLY A 129 27.06 5.75 -37.63
CA GLY A 129 27.39 6.77 -36.63
C GLY A 129 28.84 6.69 -36.12
N VAL A 130 29.36 7.82 -35.62
CA VAL A 130 30.75 7.97 -35.13
C VAL A 130 30.87 7.51 -33.66
N LEU A 131 31.98 6.82 -33.36
CA LEU A 131 32.24 6.13 -32.08
C LEU A 131 32.85 6.99 -30.96
N TRP A 132 32.92 8.30 -31.13
CA TRP A 132 33.46 9.23 -30.12
C TRP A 132 32.37 9.79 -29.19
#